data_AF-A0A6J6PA70-F1
#
_entry.id   AF-A0A6J6PA70-F1
#
_cell.length_a   1.000
_cell.length_b   1.000
_cell.length_c   1.000
_cell.angle_alpha   90.00
_cell.angle_beta   90.00
_cell.angle_gamma   90.00
#
_symmetry.space_group_name_H-M   'P 1'
#
loop_
_entity.id
_entity.type
_entity.pdbx_description
1 polymer ?
#
loop_
_entity_poly.entity_id
_entity_poly.type
_entity_poly.pdbx_seq_one_letter_code
_entity_poly.pdbx_strand_id
1 'polypeptide(L)'
;MYIAPLRSRPGALLRLDLQDVRQIHDMDPVKFIAGDIAAPLHPERVDLVCTNGKRDICCAQLGRPLLEQLEAEGREVWESSHIGGHRFAPVHLSLPDGRIWGRGGELRGSSHLSRAEQALESHYFSAGIDLFGALFAQVQISEHSWQVSASLDGKDYSEVVERSERGLSVESCNKEAVNGDIFRVKIS
;
A
#
# COMPACT_ATOMS: atom_id res chain seq x y z
N MET A 1 4.86 -15.69 -12.97
CA MET A 1 4.23 -14.38 -12.70
C MET A 1 3.49 -14.45 -11.37
N TYR A 2 3.40 -13.36 -10.62
CA TYR A 2 2.65 -13.31 -9.36
C TYR A 2 1.49 -12.32 -9.44
N ILE A 3 0.37 -12.62 -8.76
CA ILE A 3 -0.83 -11.78 -8.73
C ILE A 3 -1.33 -11.67 -7.29
N ALA A 4 -1.52 -10.44 -6.83
CA ALA A 4 -2.16 -10.15 -5.54
C ALA A 4 -3.50 -9.44 -5.78
N PRO A 5 -4.64 -10.14 -5.74
CA PRO A 5 -5.98 -9.55 -5.91
C PRO A 5 -6.41 -8.76 -4.66
N LEU A 6 -5.86 -7.56 -4.49
CA LEU A 6 -5.97 -6.76 -3.25
C LEU A 6 -7.41 -6.40 -2.82
N ARG A 7 -8.38 -6.36 -3.76
CA ARG A 7 -9.79 -6.00 -3.47
C ARG A 7 -10.71 -7.20 -3.31
N SER A 8 -10.53 -8.20 -4.16
CA SER A 8 -11.47 -9.29 -4.37
C SER A 8 -11.12 -10.54 -3.56
N ARG A 9 -9.83 -10.74 -3.27
CA ARG A 9 -9.33 -11.78 -2.35
C ARG A 9 -8.14 -11.22 -1.54
N PRO A 10 -8.37 -10.29 -0.60
CA PRO A 10 -7.32 -9.80 0.29
C PRO A 10 -6.63 -11.00 0.97
N GLY A 11 -5.31 -10.97 1.06
CA GLY A 11 -4.56 -12.03 1.76
C GLY A 11 -4.07 -13.15 0.86
N ALA A 12 -4.32 -13.09 -0.45
CA ALA A 12 -3.80 -14.07 -1.41
C ALA A 12 -2.68 -13.50 -2.29
N LEU A 13 -1.60 -14.24 -2.44
CA LEU A 13 -0.58 -14.04 -3.48
C LEU A 13 -0.56 -15.30 -4.34
N LEU A 14 -1.04 -15.19 -5.58
CA LEU A 14 -1.14 -16.31 -6.51
C LEU A 14 0.09 -16.38 -7.39
N ARG A 15 0.66 -17.57 -7.55
CA ARG A 15 1.75 -17.83 -8.48
C ARG A 15 1.21 -18.46 -9.76
N LEU A 16 1.41 -17.79 -10.88
CA LEU A 16 1.16 -18.31 -12.22
C LEU A 16 2.45 -18.82 -12.86
N ASP A 17 2.47 -20.11 -13.14
CA ASP A 17 3.53 -20.74 -13.91
C ASP A 17 3.24 -20.56 -15.41
N LEU A 18 3.73 -19.44 -15.93
CA LEU A 18 3.68 -19.11 -17.35
C LEU A 18 5.02 -19.48 -17.99
N GLN A 19 4.96 -20.12 -19.16
CA GLN A 19 6.14 -20.34 -20.00
C GLN A 19 6.43 -19.10 -20.85
N ASP A 20 5.40 -18.29 -21.13
CA ASP A 20 5.48 -17.04 -21.89
C ASP A 20 4.50 -16.01 -21.32
N VAL A 21 4.95 -14.77 -21.12
CA VAL A 21 4.12 -13.68 -20.61
C VAL A 21 2.92 -13.37 -21.53
N ARG A 22 3.02 -13.67 -22.83
CA ARG A 22 1.93 -13.46 -23.79
C ARG A 22 0.71 -14.33 -23.51
N GLN A 23 0.86 -15.43 -22.76
CA GLN A 23 -0.25 -16.27 -22.32
C GLN A 23 -1.28 -15.50 -21.47
N ILE A 24 -0.91 -14.34 -20.91
CA ILE A 24 -1.84 -13.45 -20.19
C ILE A 24 -2.97 -12.96 -21.10
N HIS A 25 -2.72 -12.79 -22.40
CA HIS A 25 -3.73 -12.31 -23.34
C HIS A 25 -4.89 -13.29 -23.53
N ASP A 26 -4.67 -14.58 -23.25
CA ASP A 26 -5.69 -15.62 -23.36
C ASP A 26 -6.49 -15.81 -22.05
N MET A 27 -6.10 -15.10 -20.98
CA MET A 27 -6.76 -15.19 -19.69
C MET A 27 -7.98 -14.28 -19.63
N ASP A 28 -9.04 -14.74 -18.95
CA ASP A 28 -10.23 -13.92 -18.69
C ASP A 28 -9.88 -12.76 -17.73
N PRO A 29 -9.93 -11.50 -18.19
CA PRO A 29 -9.55 -10.36 -17.37
C PRO A 29 -10.52 -10.13 -16.19
N VAL A 30 -11.78 -10.56 -16.30
CA VAL A 30 -12.77 -10.42 -15.22
C VAL A 30 -12.43 -11.37 -14.09
N LYS A 31 -12.13 -12.64 -14.41
CA LYS A 31 -11.65 -13.61 -13.43
C LYS A 31 -10.34 -13.19 -12.80
N PHE A 32 -9.43 -12.61 -13.60
CA PHE A 32 -8.16 -12.09 -13.13
C PHE A 32 -8.33 -10.98 -12.08
N ILE A 33 -9.17 -9.98 -12.35
CA ILE A 33 -9.47 -8.88 -11.43
C ILE A 33 -10.22 -9.39 -10.18
N ALA A 34 -11.12 -10.35 -10.36
CA ALA A 34 -11.83 -11.00 -9.26
C ALA A 34 -10.93 -11.93 -8.41
N GLY A 35 -9.67 -12.12 -8.80
CA GLY A 35 -8.78 -13.09 -8.17
C GLY A 35 -9.26 -14.53 -8.33
N ASP A 36 -10.26 -14.78 -9.18
CA ASP A 36 -10.88 -16.09 -9.42
C ASP A 36 -10.08 -16.91 -10.44
N ILE A 37 -8.81 -17.11 -10.10
CA ILE A 37 -7.87 -17.87 -10.89
C ILE A 37 -7.45 -19.09 -10.08
N ALA A 38 -7.57 -20.27 -10.69
CA ALA A 38 -7.04 -21.50 -10.11
C ALA A 38 -5.52 -21.49 -10.24
N ALA A 39 -4.83 -21.08 -9.19
CA ALA A 39 -3.38 -20.98 -9.13
C ALA A 39 -2.88 -21.30 -7.71
N PRO A 40 -1.68 -21.88 -7.57
CA PRO A 40 -1.06 -22.08 -6.26
C PRO A 40 -0.93 -20.76 -5.49
N LEU A 41 -1.19 -20.82 -4.18
CA LEU A 41 -0.84 -19.73 -3.28
C LEU A 41 0.68 -19.74 -3.04
N HIS A 42 1.27 -18.57 -3.08
CA HIS A 42 2.62 -18.34 -2.60
C HIS A 42 2.57 -18.28 -1.07
N PRO A 43 3.41 -19.05 -0.35
CA PRO A 43 3.26 -19.26 1.08
C PRO A 43 3.69 -18.06 1.93
N GLU A 44 4.61 -17.24 1.42
CA GLU A 44 5.24 -16.17 2.19
C GLU A 44 4.72 -14.78 1.81
N ARG A 45 4.81 -13.84 2.76
CA ARG A 45 4.65 -12.41 2.49
C ARG A 45 5.85 -11.94 1.69
N VAL A 46 5.61 -11.12 0.68
CA VAL A 46 6.67 -10.54 -0.17
C VAL A 46 6.70 -9.03 -0.01
N ASP A 47 7.90 -8.47 0.19
CA ASP A 47 8.12 -7.03 0.21
C ASP A 47 8.72 -6.55 -1.09
N LEU A 48 7.99 -5.69 -1.77
CA LEU A 48 8.45 -4.99 -2.95
C LEU A 48 9.14 -3.70 -2.51
N VAL A 49 10.47 -3.71 -2.47
CA VAL A 49 11.26 -2.54 -2.08
C VAL A 49 11.60 -1.72 -3.31
N CYS A 50 11.22 -0.45 -3.31
CA CYS A 50 11.51 0.44 -4.43
C CYS A 50 12.98 0.86 -4.42
N THR A 51 13.78 0.33 -5.34
CA THR A 51 15.21 0.67 -5.52
C THR A 51 15.46 1.57 -6.75
N ASN A 52 14.40 2.10 -7.36
CA ASN A 52 14.48 2.93 -8.57
C ASN A 52 14.93 4.38 -8.28
N GLY A 53 16.17 4.69 -8.66
CA GLY A 53 16.76 6.03 -8.51
C GLY A 53 16.33 7.08 -9.52
N LYS A 54 15.66 6.71 -10.63
CA LYS A 54 15.32 7.64 -11.72
C LYS A 54 14.24 8.64 -11.33
N ARG A 55 13.21 8.18 -10.61
CA ARG A 55 12.16 9.08 -10.08
C ARG A 55 12.67 9.82 -8.85
N ASP A 56 13.43 9.14 -8.00
CA ASP A 56 13.91 9.66 -6.73
C ASP A 56 15.17 8.91 -6.29
N ILE A 57 16.29 9.63 -6.09
CA ILE A 57 17.56 9.00 -5.73
C ILE A 57 17.49 8.32 -4.35
N CYS A 58 16.65 8.79 -3.44
CA CYS A 58 16.51 8.20 -2.10
C CYS A 58 15.87 6.82 -2.14
N CYS A 59 15.03 6.54 -3.13
CA CYS A 59 14.54 5.18 -3.33
C CYS A 59 15.70 4.21 -3.61
N ALA A 60 16.66 4.59 -4.46
CA ALA A 60 17.84 3.75 -4.68
C ALA A 60 18.78 3.73 -3.45
N GLN A 61 19.10 4.89 -2.89
CA GLN A 61 20.08 5.02 -1.82
C GLN A 61 19.63 4.42 -0.49
N LEU A 62 18.35 4.56 -0.14
CA LEU A 62 17.80 4.07 1.13
C LEU A 62 17.04 2.75 0.95
N GLY A 63 16.53 2.46 -0.24
CA GLY A 63 15.81 1.21 -0.52
C GLY A 63 16.73 0.00 -0.55
N ARG A 64 17.95 0.10 -1.09
CA ARG A 64 18.91 -1.02 -1.08
C ARG A 64 19.31 -1.45 0.34
N PRO A 65 19.70 -0.54 1.26
CA PRO A 65 19.91 -0.91 2.65
C PRO A 65 18.68 -1.51 3.33
N LEU A 66 17.47 -1.01 3.02
CA LEU A 66 16.23 -1.60 3.54
C LEU A 66 16.05 -3.03 3.05
N LEU A 67 16.30 -3.30 1.76
CA LEU A 67 16.22 -4.65 1.19
C LEU A 67 17.15 -5.61 1.94
N GLU A 68 18.43 -5.23 2.12
CA GLU A 68 19.40 -6.05 2.86
C GLU A 68 18.97 -6.30 4.31
N GLN A 69 18.39 -5.28 4.97
CA GLN A 69 17.86 -5.42 6.33
C GLN A 69 16.71 -6.43 6.38
N LEU A 70 15.71 -6.30 5.51
CA LEU A 70 14.54 -7.17 5.49
C LEU A 70 14.91 -8.62 5.12
N GLU A 71 15.86 -8.82 4.21
CA GLU A 71 16.41 -10.14 3.88
C GLU A 71 17.12 -10.75 5.10
N ALA A 72 17.89 -9.96 5.85
CA ALA A 72 18.56 -10.42 7.07
C ALA A 72 17.57 -10.78 8.19
N GLU A 73 16.38 -10.18 8.20
CA GLU A 73 15.25 -10.54 9.06
C GLU A 73 14.53 -11.83 8.61
N GLY A 74 14.97 -12.43 7.50
CA GLY A 74 14.40 -13.67 6.94
C GLY A 74 13.14 -13.46 6.12
N ARG A 75 12.84 -12.22 5.70
CA ARG A 75 11.68 -11.90 4.88
C ARG A 75 11.97 -12.16 3.40
N GLU A 76 10.94 -12.49 2.63
CA GLU A 76 11.06 -12.56 1.18
C GLU A 76 10.94 -11.15 0.58
N VAL A 77 12.00 -10.70 -0.08
CA VAL A 77 12.11 -9.32 -0.56
C VAL A 77 12.45 -9.32 -2.04
N TRP A 78 11.72 -8.54 -2.83
CA TRP A 78 12.03 -8.31 -4.24
C TRP A 78 12.26 -6.82 -4.48
N GLU A 79 13.24 -6.53 -5.35
CA GLU A 79 13.39 -5.19 -5.89
C GLU A 79 12.19 -4.83 -6.78
N SER A 80 11.77 -3.57 -6.72
CA SER A 80 10.70 -3.05 -7.54
C SER A 80 11.05 -1.71 -8.17
N SER A 81 10.35 -1.42 -9.27
CA SER A 81 10.33 -0.10 -9.87
C SER A 81 9.61 0.92 -8.96
N HIS A 82 9.34 2.12 -9.46
CA HIS A 82 8.73 3.14 -8.60
C HIS A 82 7.26 2.81 -8.28
N ILE A 83 6.97 2.55 -7.00
CA ILE A 83 5.64 2.20 -6.49
C ILE A 83 4.82 3.39 -5.96
N GLY A 84 5.32 4.61 -6.14
CA GLY A 84 4.74 5.81 -5.51
C GLY A 84 5.22 6.01 -4.07
N GLY A 85 4.85 7.14 -3.48
CA GLY A 85 5.16 7.43 -2.07
C GLY A 85 6.61 7.78 -1.75
N HIS A 86 7.48 8.03 -2.76
CA HIS A 86 8.91 8.35 -2.55
C HIS A 86 9.18 9.49 -1.56
N ARG A 87 8.19 10.33 -1.26
CA ARG A 87 8.28 11.32 -0.21
C ARG A 87 8.50 10.75 1.20
N PHE A 88 8.20 9.46 1.36
CA PHE A 88 8.40 8.70 2.58
C PHE A 88 9.57 7.71 2.42
N ALA A 89 10.44 7.88 1.41
CA ALA A 89 11.52 6.94 1.12
C ALA A 89 12.39 6.66 2.36
N PRO A 90 12.89 5.42 2.55
CA PRO A 90 12.64 4.27 1.70
C PRO A 90 11.18 3.78 1.78
N VAL A 91 10.64 3.35 0.64
CA VAL A 91 9.26 2.85 0.54
C VAL A 91 9.30 1.39 0.12
N HIS A 92 8.50 0.57 0.80
CA HIS A 92 8.19 -0.78 0.33
C HIS A 92 6.68 -1.01 0.33
N LEU A 93 6.24 -1.93 -0.52
CA LEU A 93 4.87 -2.42 -0.54
C LEU A 93 4.88 -3.90 -0.18
N SER A 94 4.06 -4.29 0.77
CA SER A 94 3.92 -5.70 1.11
C SER A 94 2.79 -6.37 0.34
N LEU A 95 3.00 -7.62 -0.03
CA LEU A 95 2.00 -8.51 -0.60
C LEU A 95 1.80 -9.69 0.33
N PRO A 96 0.56 -10.18 0.50
CA PRO A 96 -0.63 -9.86 -0.29
C PRO A 96 -1.50 -8.70 0.23
N ASP A 97 -1.12 -8.05 1.33
CA ASP A 97 -1.95 -7.01 1.95
C ASP A 97 -2.04 -5.71 1.12
N GLY A 98 -1.06 -5.47 0.25
CA GLY A 98 -0.98 -4.28 -0.59
C GLY A 98 -0.62 -3.01 0.18
N ARG A 99 -0.13 -3.14 1.43
CA ARG A 99 0.20 -2.01 2.32
C ARG A 99 1.46 -1.30 1.87
N ILE A 100 1.40 0.02 1.87
CA ILE A 100 2.54 0.88 1.57
C ILE A 100 3.16 1.35 2.89
N TRP A 101 4.46 1.13 3.02
CA TRP A 101 5.22 1.48 4.20
C TRP A 101 6.26 2.55 3.85
N GLY A 102 6.37 3.54 4.71
CA GLY A 102 7.40 4.58 4.63
C GLY A 102 8.58 4.31 5.57
N ARG A 103 9.47 5.30 5.61
CA ARG A 103 10.59 5.38 6.55
C ARG A 103 10.11 5.16 7.99
N GLY A 104 10.88 4.37 8.74
CA GLY A 104 10.58 4.07 10.15
C GLY A 104 9.41 3.10 10.36
N GLY A 105 8.96 2.40 9.30
CA GLY A 105 7.85 1.46 9.41
C GLY A 105 6.48 2.13 9.48
N GLU A 106 6.38 3.40 9.08
CA GLU A 106 5.11 4.12 9.05
C GLU A 106 4.17 3.49 8.03
N LEU A 107 3.01 2.99 8.48
CA LEU A 107 1.97 2.51 7.60
C LEU A 107 1.25 3.69 6.96
N ARG A 108 1.28 3.76 5.63
CA ARG A 108 0.49 4.72 4.86
C ARG A 108 -0.93 4.20 4.54
N GLY A 109 -1.14 2.90 4.65
CA GLY A 109 -2.34 2.19 4.26
C GLY A 109 -2.19 1.45 2.93
N SER A 110 -3.22 0.69 2.59
CA SER A 110 -3.26 -0.22 1.46
C SER A 110 -3.45 0.52 0.15
N SER A 111 -2.66 0.15 -0.86
CA SER A 111 -2.58 0.83 -2.16
C SER A 111 -3.89 0.83 -2.94
N HIS A 112 -4.77 -0.14 -2.67
CA HIS A 112 -6.09 -0.25 -3.30
C HIS A 112 -7.16 0.65 -2.63
N LEU A 113 -6.90 1.18 -1.45
CA LEU A 113 -7.80 2.09 -0.75
C LEU A 113 -7.65 3.53 -1.28
N SER A 114 -8.70 4.34 -1.14
CA SER A 114 -8.62 5.79 -1.35
C SER A 114 -7.75 6.46 -0.28
N ARG A 115 -7.41 7.75 -0.46
CA ARG A 115 -6.61 8.49 0.52
C ARG A 115 -7.29 8.62 1.88
N ALA A 116 -8.62 8.79 1.90
CA ALA A 116 -9.36 8.91 3.14
C ALA A 116 -9.40 7.57 3.91
N GLU A 117 -9.61 6.46 3.19
CA GLU A 117 -9.58 5.10 3.75
C GLU A 117 -8.18 4.69 4.22
N GLN A 118 -7.13 5.05 3.47
CA GLN A 118 -5.73 4.89 3.88
C GLN A 118 -5.44 5.60 5.20
N ALA A 119 -5.97 6.82 5.38
CA ALA A 119 -5.82 7.57 6.63
C ALA A 119 -6.53 6.89 7.80
N LEU A 120 -7.73 6.32 7.59
CA LEU A 120 -8.44 5.53 8.58
C LEU A 120 -7.64 4.27 8.95
N GLU A 121 -7.16 3.51 7.95
CA GLU A 121 -6.37 2.29 8.17
C GLU A 121 -5.09 2.60 8.96
N SER A 122 -4.34 3.63 8.55
CA SER A 122 -3.12 4.06 9.23
C SER A 122 -3.38 4.50 10.67
N HIS A 123 -4.46 5.26 10.90
CA HIS A 123 -4.86 5.70 12.24
C HIS A 123 -5.09 4.52 13.18
N TYR A 124 -5.94 3.57 12.80
CA TYR A 124 -6.23 2.41 13.64
C TYR A 124 -5.02 1.49 13.81
N PHE A 125 -4.21 1.32 12.76
CA PHE A 125 -2.98 0.55 12.86
C PHE A 125 -2.02 1.13 13.89
N SER A 126 -1.88 2.47 13.94
CA SER A 126 -1.06 3.15 14.95
C SER A 126 -1.58 2.97 16.38
N ALA A 127 -2.88 2.69 16.53
CA ALA A 127 -3.52 2.35 17.80
C ALA A 127 -3.50 0.83 18.10
N GLY A 128 -2.80 0.02 17.29
CA GLY A 128 -2.70 -1.43 17.48
C GLY A 128 -3.87 -2.23 16.91
N ILE A 129 -4.73 -1.62 16.10
CA ILE A 129 -5.88 -2.26 15.46
C ILE A 129 -5.57 -2.46 13.98
N ASP A 130 -5.39 -3.71 13.58
CA ASP A 130 -5.16 -4.08 12.20
C ASP A 130 -6.50 -4.21 11.45
N LEU A 131 -6.76 -3.28 10.50
CA LEU A 131 -7.96 -3.30 9.65
C LEU A 131 -7.78 -4.07 8.33
N PHE A 132 -6.80 -4.97 8.26
CA PHE A 132 -6.59 -5.79 7.07
C PHE A 132 -7.81 -6.66 6.78
N GLY A 133 -8.29 -6.61 5.53
CA GLY A 133 -9.50 -7.33 5.11
C GLY A 133 -10.82 -6.65 5.50
N ALA A 134 -10.78 -5.48 6.14
CA ALA A 134 -11.98 -4.73 6.46
C ALA A 134 -12.70 -4.23 5.20
N LEU A 135 -14.04 -4.14 5.28
CA LEU A 135 -14.86 -3.50 4.26
C LEU A 135 -14.95 -2.01 4.54
N PHE A 136 -14.40 -1.21 3.64
CA PHE A 136 -14.40 0.25 3.75
C PHE A 136 -15.58 0.89 3.05
N ALA A 137 -16.11 1.94 3.65
CA ALA A 137 -17.07 2.86 3.04
C ALA A 137 -16.72 4.30 3.42
N GLN A 138 -17.11 5.25 2.56
CA GLN A 138 -16.95 6.67 2.87
C GLN A 138 -18.12 7.49 2.35
N VAL A 139 -18.44 8.54 3.07
CA VAL A 139 -19.41 9.57 2.69
C VAL A 139 -18.74 10.91 2.80
N GLN A 140 -18.68 11.65 1.69
CA GLN A 140 -18.15 13.01 1.70
C GLN A 140 -19.13 13.93 2.44
N ILE A 141 -18.65 14.61 3.49
CA ILE A 141 -19.44 15.54 4.30
C ILE A 141 -19.22 16.98 3.81
N SER A 142 -18.01 17.32 3.35
CA SER A 142 -17.66 18.62 2.78
C SER A 142 -16.60 18.48 1.69
N GLU A 143 -16.19 19.59 1.07
CA GLU A 143 -15.09 19.61 0.09
C GLU A 143 -13.80 18.97 0.64
N HIS A 144 -13.56 19.09 1.96
CA HIS A 144 -12.32 18.69 2.61
C HIS A 144 -12.51 17.64 3.71
N SER A 145 -13.68 17.02 3.82
CA SER A 145 -13.93 16.04 4.90
C SER A 145 -14.86 14.89 4.50
N TRP A 146 -14.56 13.71 5.03
CA TRP A 146 -15.31 12.47 4.79
C TRP A 146 -15.60 11.79 6.12
N GLN A 147 -16.82 11.25 6.29
CA GLN A 147 -17.03 10.16 7.23
C GLN A 147 -16.48 8.91 6.57
N VAL A 148 -15.51 8.24 7.19
CA VAL A 148 -14.94 7.00 6.68
C VAL A 148 -15.20 5.92 7.71
N SER A 149 -15.75 4.79 7.26
CA SER A 149 -15.98 3.63 8.09
C SER A 149 -15.30 2.39 7.53
N ALA A 150 -14.95 1.48 8.44
CA ALA A 150 -14.45 0.15 8.14
C ALA A 150 -15.20 -0.86 9.00
N SER A 151 -15.61 -1.99 8.42
CA SER A 151 -16.23 -3.10 9.15
C SER A 151 -15.34 -4.34 9.06
N LEU A 152 -15.00 -4.92 10.20
CA LEU A 152 -14.17 -6.11 10.32
C LEU A 152 -14.70 -7.00 11.45
N ASP A 153 -14.99 -8.27 11.14
CA ASP A 153 -15.45 -9.27 12.12
C ASP A 153 -16.63 -8.81 13.00
N GLY A 154 -17.59 -8.08 12.39
CA GLY A 154 -18.77 -7.56 13.08
C GLY A 154 -18.51 -6.35 13.99
N LYS A 155 -17.30 -5.78 13.94
CA LYS A 155 -16.97 -4.50 14.58
C LYS A 155 -16.89 -3.40 13.52
N ASP A 156 -17.43 -2.25 13.88
CA ASP A 156 -17.39 -1.07 13.03
C ASP A 156 -16.45 -0.01 13.63
N TYR A 157 -15.62 0.55 12.76
CA TYR A 157 -14.68 1.63 13.02
C TYR A 157 -15.10 2.80 12.16
N SER A 158 -15.16 4.01 12.72
CA SER A 158 -15.72 5.13 11.99
C SER A 158 -15.15 6.44 12.50
N GLU A 159 -14.53 7.20 11.62
CA GLU A 159 -13.91 8.48 11.94
C GLU A 159 -14.19 9.52 10.86
N VAL A 160 -14.11 10.79 11.25
CA VAL A 160 -14.05 11.87 10.27
C VAL A 160 -12.61 12.04 9.81
N VAL A 161 -12.37 11.92 8.52
CA VAL A 161 -11.07 12.19 7.89
C VAL A 161 -11.12 13.54 7.21
N GLU A 162 -10.15 14.39 7.50
CA GLU A 162 -10.00 15.72 6.89
C GLU A 162 -8.79 15.75 5.96
N ARG A 163 -8.99 16.40 4.80
CA ARG A 163 -7.93 16.81 3.90
C ARG A 163 -7.48 18.21 4.28
N SER A 164 -6.19 18.39 4.47
CA SER A 164 -5.58 19.70 4.65
C SER A 164 -4.31 19.84 3.83
N GLU A 165 -3.92 21.08 3.56
CA GLU A 165 -2.61 21.34 2.98
C GLU A 165 -1.53 21.03 4.01
N ARG A 166 -0.55 20.22 3.60
CA ARG A 166 0.67 19.96 4.37
C ARG A 166 1.60 21.17 4.39
N GLY A 167 1.44 22.09 3.45
CA GLY A 167 2.38 23.15 3.16
C GLY A 167 3.63 22.63 2.43
N LEU A 168 4.54 23.56 2.14
CA LEU A 168 5.82 23.26 1.51
C LEU A 168 6.66 22.40 2.44
N SER A 169 6.96 21.19 2.01
CA SER A 169 7.93 20.34 2.69
C SER A 169 8.74 19.55 1.67
N VAL A 170 9.99 19.30 2.03
CA VAL A 170 10.91 18.49 1.25
C VAL A 170 10.24 17.14 0.99
N GLU A 171 10.09 16.76 -0.29
CA GLU A 171 9.54 15.44 -0.61
C GLU A 171 10.54 14.37 -0.16
N SER A 172 11.79 14.47 -0.58
CA SER A 172 12.83 13.47 -0.31
C SER A 172 14.21 14.12 -0.39
N CYS A 173 15.27 13.36 -0.13
CA CYS A 173 16.65 13.87 -0.13
C CYS A 173 16.92 14.72 -1.37
N ASN A 174 17.25 15.98 -1.10
CA ASN A 174 17.65 17.00 -2.07
C ASN A 174 16.62 17.34 -3.16
N LYS A 175 15.35 16.96 -2.99
CA LYS A 175 14.27 17.49 -3.83
C LYS A 175 13.71 18.78 -3.26
N GLU A 176 13.35 19.68 -4.16
CA GLU A 176 12.65 20.91 -3.79
C GLU A 176 11.40 20.61 -2.98
N ALA A 177 11.12 21.50 -2.04
CA ALA A 177 9.88 21.43 -1.27
C ALA A 177 8.70 21.64 -2.21
N VAL A 178 7.69 20.78 -2.12
CA VAL A 178 6.44 20.93 -2.86
C VAL A 178 5.27 20.99 -1.90
N ASN A 179 4.22 21.72 -2.29
CA ASN A 179 2.97 21.67 -1.56
C ASN A 179 2.27 20.33 -1.85
N GLY A 180 1.44 19.88 -0.93
CA GLY A 180 0.64 18.69 -1.13
C GLY A 180 -0.39 18.50 -0.05
N ASP A 181 -1.31 17.59 -0.31
CA ASP A 181 -2.38 17.26 0.61
C ASP A 181 -1.96 16.16 1.60
N ILE A 182 -2.52 16.27 2.80
CA ILE A 182 -2.52 15.23 3.83
C ILE A 182 -3.96 14.89 4.19
N PHE A 183 -4.19 13.61 4.50
CA PHE A 183 -5.47 13.10 4.96
C PHE A 183 -5.24 12.54 6.35
N ARG A 184 -6.01 13.00 7.35
CA ARG A 184 -5.86 12.56 8.74
C ARG A 184 -7.22 12.44 9.41
N VAL A 185 -7.33 11.50 10.35
CA VAL A 185 -8.45 11.45 11.28
C VAL A 185 -8.48 12.73 12.10
N LYS A 186 -9.66 13.35 12.20
CA LYS A 186 -9.91 14.52 13.02
C LYS A 186 -9.93 14.11 14.49
N ILE A 187 -8.91 14.52 15.24
CA ILE A 187 -8.84 14.29 16.68
C ILE A 187 -9.62 15.41 17.38
N SER A 188 -10.62 15.05 18.17
CA SER A 188 -11.45 15.98 18.96
C SER A 188 -10.77 16.48 20.23
#